data_AF-X1DAM4-F1
#
_entry.id   AF-X1DAM4-F1
#
_cell.length_a   1.000
_cell.length_b   1.000
_cell.length_c   1.000
_cell.angle_alpha   90.00
_cell.angle_beta   90.00
_cell.angle_gamma   90.00
#
_symmetry.space_group_name_H-M   'P 1'
#
loop_
_entity.id
_entity.type
_entity.pdbx_description
1 polymer ?
#
loop_
_entity_poly.entity_id
_entity_poly.type
_entity_poly.pdbx_seq_one_letter_code
_entity_poly.pdbx_strand_id
1 'polypeptide(L)'
;PGSSDYYQGSITAYSNEVKIKAIGVKENTIKKYGAVSHQVAEEMAQGGRKALAVDICLADTGIAGPSGATPEKPVGLFYIGLSHQAGTYSQRHHFHGDREQNKQGAAEAALVWLKQYLISLNN
;
A
#
# COMPACT_ATOMS: atom_id res chain seq x y z
N PRO A 1 -3.66 16.60 17.10
CA PRO A 1 -4.56 15.99 18.11
C PRO A 1 -5.81 15.40 17.43
N GLY A 2 -6.40 14.33 17.99
CA GLY A 2 -7.63 13.70 17.44
C GLY A 2 -7.42 12.49 16.52
N SER A 3 -6.19 12.00 16.34
CA SER A 3 -5.95 10.82 15.49
C SER A 3 -6.60 9.54 16.04
N SER A 4 -6.78 9.43 17.35
CA SER A 4 -7.51 8.33 17.99
C SER A 4 -8.93 8.16 17.47
N ASP A 5 -9.53 9.22 16.95
CA ASP A 5 -10.94 9.24 16.57
C ASP A 5 -11.17 8.57 15.20
N TYR A 6 -10.12 8.49 14.36
CA TYR A 6 -10.22 7.98 12.99
C TYR A 6 -9.13 6.98 12.60
N TYR A 7 -8.05 6.86 13.38
CA TYR A 7 -6.94 5.96 13.10
C TYR A 7 -6.88 4.84 14.13
N GLN A 8 -7.37 3.65 13.73
CA GLN A 8 -7.41 2.47 14.60
C GLN A 8 -6.05 1.77 14.73
N GLY A 9 -5.15 1.94 13.75
CA GLY A 9 -3.82 1.35 13.79
C GLY A 9 -3.26 1.01 12.41
N SER A 10 -2.17 0.24 12.41
CA SER A 10 -1.45 -0.20 11.21
C SER A 10 -0.85 -1.59 11.37
N ILE A 11 -0.55 -2.23 10.24
CA ILE A 11 0.18 -3.50 10.18
C ILE A 11 1.42 -3.31 9.32
N THR A 12 2.62 -3.57 9.87
CA THR A 12 3.88 -3.54 9.12
C THR A 12 4.18 -4.92 8.53
N ALA A 13 3.67 -5.19 7.33
CA ALA A 13 3.81 -6.49 6.66
C ALA A 13 5.06 -6.58 5.77
N TYR A 14 6.25 -6.57 6.37
CA TYR A 14 7.52 -6.54 5.63
C TYR A 14 7.74 -7.80 4.77
N SER A 15 7.68 -8.99 5.36
CA SER A 15 7.91 -10.25 4.65
C SER A 15 6.67 -10.71 3.88
N ASN A 16 6.88 -11.54 2.84
CA ASN A 16 5.78 -12.20 2.13
C ASN A 16 4.93 -13.05 3.07
N GLU A 17 5.55 -13.71 4.04
CA GLU A 17 4.86 -14.51 5.05
C GLU A 17 3.90 -13.65 5.89
N VAL A 18 4.32 -12.48 6.35
CA VAL A 18 3.44 -11.58 7.11
C VAL A 18 2.32 -11.04 6.22
N LYS A 19 2.60 -10.70 4.95
CA LYS A 19 1.55 -10.31 3.99
C LYS A 19 0.48 -11.40 3.85
N ILE A 20 0.88 -12.66 3.76
CA ILE A 20 -0.04 -13.80 3.63
C ILE A 20 -0.81 -14.03 4.93
N LYS A 21 -0.11 -14.13 6.07
CA LYS A 21 -0.71 -14.53 7.35
C LYS A 21 -1.54 -13.43 8.01
N ALA A 22 -1.04 -12.19 8.02
CA ALA A 22 -1.67 -11.11 8.77
C ALA A 22 -2.76 -10.37 7.98
N ILE A 23 -2.58 -10.22 6.67
CA ILE A 23 -3.47 -9.43 5.80
C ILE A 23 -3.96 -10.22 4.58
N GLY A 24 -3.79 -11.55 4.56
CA GLY A 24 -4.48 -12.42 3.62
C GLY A 24 -4.09 -12.24 2.15
N VAL A 25 -2.91 -11.69 1.85
CA VAL A 25 -2.38 -11.67 0.48
C VAL A 25 -2.23 -13.11 0.00
N LYS A 26 -2.72 -13.41 -1.20
CA LYS A 26 -2.65 -14.76 -1.74
C LYS A 26 -1.22 -15.07 -2.13
N GLU A 27 -0.74 -16.23 -1.70
CA GLU A 27 0.60 -16.71 -2.08
C GLU A 27 0.77 -16.77 -3.61
N ASN A 28 -0.27 -17.18 -4.34
CA ASN A 28 -0.25 -17.24 -5.80
C ASN A 28 -0.12 -15.86 -6.45
N THR A 29 -0.68 -14.81 -5.85
CA THR A 29 -0.56 -13.42 -6.33
C THR A 29 0.90 -12.98 -6.23
N ILE A 30 1.57 -13.25 -5.10
CA ILE A 30 3.00 -12.96 -4.93
C ILE A 30 3.84 -13.78 -5.92
N LYS A 31 3.56 -15.08 -6.10
CA LYS A 31 4.30 -15.93 -7.05
C LYS A 31 4.21 -15.41 -8.49
N LYS A 32 3.01 -14.98 -8.90
CA LYS A 32 2.75 -14.55 -10.28
C LYS A 32 3.23 -13.14 -10.59
N TYR A 33 3.02 -12.19 -9.67
CA TYR A 33 3.24 -10.76 -9.94
C TYR A 33 4.40 -10.17 -9.13
N GLY A 34 4.92 -10.90 -8.14
CA GLY A 34 5.88 -10.39 -7.16
C GLY A 34 5.24 -9.51 -6.10
N ALA A 35 5.94 -9.35 -4.97
CA ALA A 35 5.45 -8.57 -3.82
C ALA A 35 5.18 -7.09 -4.18
N VAL A 36 5.99 -6.51 -5.07
CA VAL A 36 5.81 -5.13 -5.55
C VAL A 36 4.99 -5.14 -6.83
N SER A 37 3.67 -5.10 -6.71
CA SER A 37 2.70 -5.13 -7.81
C SER A 37 1.34 -4.51 -7.42
N HIS A 38 0.53 -4.14 -8.42
CA HIS A 38 -0.84 -3.66 -8.24
C HIS A 38 -1.69 -4.66 -7.43
N GLN A 39 -1.62 -5.94 -7.80
CA GLN A 39 -2.44 -6.99 -7.21
C GLN A 39 -2.12 -7.19 -5.72
N VAL A 40 -0.84 -7.16 -5.36
CA VAL A 40 -0.43 -7.27 -3.95
C VAL A 40 -0.83 -6.02 -3.19
N ALA A 41 -0.69 -4.81 -3.74
CA ALA A 41 -1.11 -3.58 -3.06
C ALA A 41 -2.63 -3.58 -2.76
N GLU A 42 -3.45 -4.04 -3.71
CA GLU A 42 -4.91 -4.17 -3.54
C GLU A 42 -5.26 -5.23 -2.49
N GLU A 43 -4.66 -6.42 -2.57
CA GLU A 43 -4.88 -7.47 -1.57
C GLU A 43 -4.44 -7.04 -0.16
N MET A 44 -3.31 -6.31 -0.06
CA MET A 44 -2.85 -5.73 1.21
C MET A 44 -3.84 -4.72 1.78
N ALA A 45 -4.35 -3.80 0.96
CA ALA A 45 -5.32 -2.80 1.40
C ALA A 45 -6.66 -3.44 1.81
N GLN A 46 -7.15 -4.41 1.02
CA GLN A 46 -8.38 -5.15 1.34
C GLN A 46 -8.21 -5.97 2.62
N GLY A 47 -7.07 -6.61 2.78
CA GLY A 47 -6.71 -7.39 3.96
C GLY A 47 -6.61 -6.55 5.22
N GLY A 48 -5.87 -5.44 5.14
CA GLY A 48 -5.71 -4.49 6.24
C GLY A 48 -7.05 -3.90 6.69
N ARG A 49 -7.93 -3.55 5.73
CA ARG A 49 -9.29 -3.07 6.04
C ARG A 49 -10.08 -4.07 6.88
N LYS A 50 -10.03 -5.35 6.52
CA LYS A 50 -10.71 -6.43 7.26
C LYS A 50 -10.06 -6.70 8.61
N ALA A 51 -8.73 -6.78 8.66
CA ALA A 51 -7.97 -7.12 9.86
C ALA A 51 -8.10 -6.04 10.97
N LEU A 52 -8.18 -4.77 10.57
CA LEU A 52 -8.31 -3.64 11.49
C LEU A 52 -9.77 -3.20 11.71
N ALA A 53 -10.73 -3.83 11.00
CA ALA A 53 -12.15 -3.46 11.02
C ALA A 53 -12.39 -1.95 10.80
N VAL A 54 -11.78 -1.39 9.75
CA VAL A 54 -11.87 0.04 9.39
C VAL A 54 -12.66 0.28 8.10
N ASP A 55 -13.14 1.51 7.91
CA ASP A 55 -13.87 1.89 6.69
C ASP A 55 -12.95 1.99 5.48
N ILE A 56 -11.75 2.54 5.67
CA ILE A 56 -10.75 2.74 4.64
C ILE A 56 -9.40 2.22 5.12
N CYS A 57 -8.67 1.50 4.26
CA CYS A 57 -7.29 1.11 4.49
C CYS A 57 -6.42 1.48 3.29
N LEU A 58 -5.27 2.09 3.57
CA LEU A 58 -4.18 2.27 2.63
C LEU A 58 -3.14 1.16 2.83
N ALA A 59 -2.49 0.76 1.76
CA ALA A 59 -1.31 -0.11 1.83
C ALA A 59 -0.27 0.34 0.81
N ASP A 60 1.01 0.19 1.12
CA ASP A 60 2.09 0.40 0.16
C ASP A 60 2.98 -0.85 0.04
N THR A 61 3.50 -1.06 -1.16
CA THR A 61 4.56 -2.02 -1.41
C THR A 61 5.51 -1.47 -2.47
N GLY A 62 6.80 -1.44 -2.18
CA GLY A 62 7.76 -0.80 -3.06
C GLY A 62 9.21 -1.21 -2.83
N ILE A 63 10.06 -0.76 -3.75
CA ILE A 63 11.50 -0.97 -3.74
C ILE A 63 12.14 0.37 -3.34
N ALA A 64 12.24 0.65 -2.05
CA ALA A 64 12.81 1.91 -1.58
C ALA A 64 14.28 2.09 -1.99
N GLY A 65 15.03 0.99 -2.19
CA GLY A 65 16.47 1.00 -2.46
C GLY A 65 17.33 0.79 -1.21
N PRO A 66 18.67 0.76 -1.35
CA PRO A 66 19.40 0.92 -2.61
C PRO A 66 19.40 -0.35 -3.49
N SER A 67 18.99 -1.49 -2.94
CA SER A 67 18.95 -2.79 -3.64
C SER A 67 17.52 -3.28 -3.88
N GLY A 68 17.39 -4.40 -4.58
CA GLY A 68 16.10 -5.07 -4.83
C GLY A 68 15.43 -4.72 -6.16
N ALA A 69 16.07 -3.88 -6.99
CA ALA A 69 15.57 -3.58 -8.32
C ALA A 69 15.76 -4.76 -9.29
N THR A 70 14.86 -4.85 -10.26
CA THR A 70 15.00 -5.65 -11.48
C THR A 70 14.88 -4.73 -12.70
N PRO A 71 15.23 -5.17 -13.92
CA PRO A 71 15.02 -4.36 -15.13
C PRO A 71 13.58 -3.85 -15.28
N GLU A 72 12.60 -4.63 -14.83
CA GLU A 72 11.16 -4.30 -14.91
C GLU A 72 10.66 -3.52 -13.69
N LYS A 73 11.41 -3.55 -12.58
CA LYS A 73 11.00 -2.97 -11.29
C LYS A 73 12.16 -2.17 -10.68
N PRO A 74 12.32 -0.89 -11.06
CA PRO A 74 13.44 -0.08 -10.60
C PRO A 74 13.32 0.30 -9.12
N VAL A 75 14.44 0.75 -8.53
CA VAL A 75 14.42 1.47 -7.24
C VAL A 75 13.50 2.68 -7.37
N GLY A 76 12.75 2.93 -6.29
CA GLY A 76 11.74 3.99 -6.20
C GLY A 76 10.37 3.59 -6.74
N LEU A 77 10.21 2.38 -7.29
CA LEU A 77 8.89 1.87 -7.67
C LEU A 77 8.07 1.52 -6.43
N PHE A 78 6.87 2.10 -6.33
CA PHE A 78 5.87 1.80 -5.31
C PHE A 78 4.51 1.55 -5.96
N TYR A 79 3.75 0.63 -5.37
CA TYR A 79 2.32 0.50 -5.58
C TYR A 79 1.61 0.83 -4.28
N ILE A 80 0.64 1.73 -4.35
CA ILE A 80 -0.19 2.13 -3.22
C ILE A 80 -1.58 1.59 -3.49
N GLY A 81 -2.16 0.85 -2.54
CA GLY A 81 -3.51 0.33 -2.57
C GLY A 81 -4.42 1.13 -1.64
N LEU A 82 -5.68 1.28 -2.03
CA LEU A 82 -6.75 1.88 -1.23
C LEU A 82 -7.96 0.94 -1.27
N SER A 83 -8.45 0.54 -0.10
CA SER A 83 -9.67 -0.27 0.02
C SER A 83 -10.74 0.50 0.80
N HIS A 84 -11.96 0.52 0.27
CA HIS A 84 -13.17 1.10 0.84
C HIS A 84 -14.36 0.16 0.56
N GLN A 85 -15.55 0.41 1.14
CA GLN A 85 -16.75 -0.37 0.83
C GLN A 85 -17.13 -0.36 -0.66
N ALA A 86 -16.84 0.74 -1.36
CA ALA A 86 -17.16 0.89 -2.79
C ALA A 86 -16.23 0.10 -3.72
N GLY A 87 -15.05 -0.30 -3.24
CA GLY A 87 -14.06 -0.97 -4.09
C GLY A 87 -12.65 -0.96 -3.50
N THR A 88 -11.74 -1.61 -4.21
CA THR A 88 -10.31 -1.60 -3.91
C THR A 88 -9.56 -1.24 -5.18
N TYR A 89 -8.60 -0.34 -5.06
CA TYR A 89 -7.90 0.28 -6.18
C TYR A 89 -6.41 0.35 -5.87
N SER A 90 -5.58 0.54 -6.89
CA SER A 90 -4.15 0.85 -6.70
C SER A 90 -3.63 1.90 -7.67
N GLN A 91 -2.57 2.60 -7.25
CA GLN A 91 -1.80 3.53 -8.07
C GLN A 91 -0.33 3.12 -8.11
N ARG A 92 0.29 3.27 -9.27
CA ARG A 92 1.73 3.06 -9.48
C ARG A 92 2.46 4.39 -9.38
N HIS A 93 3.53 4.42 -8.60
CA HIS A 93 4.40 5.58 -8.42
C HIS A 93 5.86 5.20 -8.66
N HIS A 94 6.65 6.13 -9.20
CA HIS A 94 8.09 5.95 -9.37
C HIS A 94 8.83 7.20 -8.90
N PHE A 95 9.45 7.07 -7.73
CA PHE A 95 10.24 8.10 -7.09
C PHE A 95 11.72 7.97 -7.47
N HIS A 96 12.47 9.06 -7.39
CA HIS A 96 13.87 9.14 -7.86
C HIS A 96 14.83 9.61 -6.76
N GLY A 97 14.42 9.49 -5.49
CA GLY A 97 15.23 9.85 -4.34
C GLY A 97 16.05 8.68 -3.81
N ASP A 98 16.75 8.93 -2.70
CA ASP A 98 17.33 7.88 -1.87
C ASP A 98 16.24 7.05 -1.15
N ARG A 99 16.67 6.07 -0.34
CA ARG A 99 15.77 5.16 0.37
C ARG A 99 14.74 5.90 1.24
N GLU A 100 15.16 6.93 1.96
CA GLU A 100 14.27 7.65 2.88
C GLU A 100 13.38 8.62 2.12
N GLN A 101 13.90 9.30 1.11
CA GLN A 101 13.12 10.16 0.22
C GLN A 101 12.03 9.36 -0.53
N ASN A 102 12.33 8.15 -0.99
CA ASN A 102 11.37 7.28 -1.66
C ASN A 102 10.24 6.83 -0.72
N LYS A 103 10.58 6.47 0.53
CA LYS A 103 9.57 6.13 1.55
C LYS A 103 8.69 7.33 1.90
N GLN A 104 9.29 8.52 2.05
CA GLN A 104 8.55 9.74 2.30
C GLN A 104 7.60 10.07 1.14
N GLY A 105 8.08 10.00 -0.11
CA GLY A 105 7.25 10.22 -1.29
C GLY A 105 6.07 9.25 -1.38
N ALA A 106 6.28 7.97 -1.04
CA ALA A 106 5.21 6.98 -1.00
C ALA A 106 4.16 7.30 0.07
N ALA A 107 4.58 7.67 1.28
CA ALA A 107 3.68 8.06 2.36
C ALA A 107 2.86 9.31 2.00
N GLU A 108 3.50 10.34 1.45
CA GLU A 108 2.84 11.56 1.00
C GLU A 108 1.84 11.29 -0.13
N ALA A 109 2.22 10.48 -1.13
CA ALA A 109 1.33 10.08 -2.22
C ALA A 109 0.09 9.33 -1.71
N ALA A 110 0.26 8.44 -0.72
CA ALA A 110 -0.86 7.71 -0.13
C ALA A 110 -1.85 8.65 0.59
N LEU A 111 -1.33 9.61 1.37
CA LEU A 111 -2.16 10.59 2.08
C LEU A 111 -2.85 11.58 1.14
N VAL A 112 -2.15 12.03 0.08
CA VAL A 112 -2.74 12.87 -0.97
C VAL A 112 -3.88 12.15 -1.67
N TRP A 113 -3.68 10.87 -2.02
CA TRP A 113 -4.71 10.08 -2.68
C TRP A 113 -5.91 9.84 -1.75
N LEU A 114 -5.68 9.52 -0.48
CA LEU A 114 -6.77 9.39 0.50
C LEU A 114 -7.58 10.67 0.62
N LYS A 115 -6.93 11.84 0.70
CA LYS A 115 -7.61 13.14 0.73
C LYS A 115 -8.51 13.33 -0.50
N GLN A 116 -7.98 13.07 -1.69
CA GLN A 116 -8.75 13.20 -2.95
C GLN A 116 -9.93 12.23 -2.99
N TYR A 117 -9.71 10.99 -2.54
CA TYR A 117 -10.76 9.98 -2.48
C TYR A 117 -11.88 10.38 -1.52
N LEU A 118 -11.55 10.83 -0.31
CA LEU A 118 -12.53 11.32 0.67
C LEU A 118 -13.34 12.52 0.15
N ILE A 119 -12.71 13.46 -0.55
CA ILE A 119 -13.40 14.58 -1.20
C ILE A 119 -14.39 14.07 -2.25
N SER A 120 -14.00 13.05 -3.03
CA SER A 120 -14.87 12.48 -4.06
C SER A 120 -16.08 11.72 -3.52
N LEU A 121 -16.05 11.26 -2.26
CA LEU A 121 -17.21 10.60 -1.61
C LEU A 121 -18.31 11.58 -1.19
N ASN A 122 -17.99 12.87 -1.08
CA ASN A 122 -18.91 13.92 -0.63
C ASN A 122 -19.60 14.67 -1.77
N ASN A 123 -19.33 14.28 -3.02
CA ASN A 123 -19.96 14.80 -4.23
C ASN A 123 -20.94 13.78 -4.79
#